data_AF-A0AAV8WNL5-F1
#
_entry.id   AF-A0AAV8WNL5-F1
#
_cell.length_a   1.000
_cell.length_b   1.000
_cell.length_c   1.000
_cell.angle_alpha   90.00
_cell.angle_beta   90.00
_cell.angle_gamma   90.00
#
_symmetry.space_group_name_H-M   'P 1'
#
loop_
_entity.id
_entity.type
_entity.pdbx_description
1 polymer ?
#
loop_
_entity_poly.entity_id
_entity_poly.type
_entity_poly.pdbx_seq_one_letter_code
_entity_poly.pdbx_strand_id
1 'polypeptide(L)'
;MERLDKHGIKYSLVTLPAKKWHWRARCGALVLYDQIPKMTTETIMFCSSTLNLAELLGLRPDLHELKKIVYFHENQLIYPVQQIKERDVQYAYNQITTR
;
A
#
# COMPACT_ATOMS: atom_id res chain seq x y z
N MET A 1 -2.50 -14.12 9.86
CA MET A 1 -1.77 -15.26 10.45
C MET A 1 -0.29 -14.93 10.36
N GLU A 2 0.39 -14.82 11.51
CA GLU A 2 1.83 -14.55 11.60
C GLU A 2 2.63 -15.71 10.99
N ARG A 3 3.70 -15.38 10.26
CA ARG A 3 4.58 -16.31 9.54
C ARG A 3 6.03 -15.94 9.85
N LEU A 4 6.94 -16.91 9.67
CA LEU A 4 8.39 -16.71 9.78
C LEU A 4 9.04 -16.87 8.40
N ASP A 5 9.99 -16.00 8.06
CA ASP A 5 10.83 -16.17 6.88
C ASP A 5 12.08 -17.01 7.19
N LYS A 6 12.91 -17.28 6.17
CA LYS A 6 14.14 -18.08 6.29
C LYS A 6 15.23 -17.46 7.17
N HIS A 7 15.10 -16.17 7.53
CA HIS A 7 16.03 -15.45 8.39
C HIS A 7 15.47 -15.26 9.82
N GLY A 8 14.32 -15.87 10.13
CA GLY A 8 13.67 -15.76 11.44
C GLY A 8 12.87 -14.46 11.63
N ILE A 9 12.59 -13.71 10.57
CA ILE A 9 11.78 -12.50 10.63
C ILE A 9 10.30 -12.88 10.66
N LYS A 10 9.59 -12.41 11.68
CA LYS A 10 8.14 -12.54 11.79
C LYS A 10 7.43 -11.53 10.89
N TYR A 11 6.45 -11.99 10.13
CA TYR A 11 5.65 -11.13 9.27
C TYR A 11 4.20 -11.59 9.17
N SER A 12 3.31 -10.65 8.89
CA SER A 12 1.92 -10.93 8.54
C SER A 12 1.62 -10.34 7.18
N LEU A 13 1.01 -11.15 6.29
CA LEU A 13 0.62 -10.70 4.96
C LEU A 13 -0.85 -10.30 4.96
N VAL A 14 -1.11 -9.05 4.58
CA VAL A 14 -2.46 -8.50 4.40
C VAL A 14 -2.58 -8.05 2.95
N THR A 15 -3.41 -8.73 2.16
CA THR A 15 -3.50 -8.53 0.71
C THR A 15 -4.93 -8.69 0.21
N LEU A 16 -5.20 -8.13 -0.96
CA LEU A 16 -6.45 -8.33 -1.69
C LEU A 16 -6.19 -9.24 -2.91
N PRO A 17 -7.17 -10.05 -3.36
CA PRO A 17 -7.01 -10.85 -4.56
C PRO A 17 -6.67 -9.99 -5.77
N ALA A 18 -5.88 -10.52 -6.70
CA ALA A 18 -5.50 -9.89 -7.97
C ALA A 18 -6.67 -9.85 -8.98
N LYS A 19 -7.80 -9.28 -8.57
CA LYS A 19 -9.03 -9.09 -9.36
C LYS A 19 -9.58 -7.70 -9.10
N LYS A 20 -10.23 -7.11 -10.13
CA LYS A 20 -10.81 -5.76 -10.07
C LYS A 20 -9.80 -4.71 -9.59
N TRP A 21 -8.58 -4.76 -10.14
CA TRP A 21 -7.43 -4.02 -9.60
C TRP A 21 -7.64 -2.50 -9.55
N HIS A 22 -8.35 -1.90 -10.53
CA HIS A 22 -8.68 -0.47 -10.50
C HIS A 22 -9.42 -0.08 -9.20
N TRP A 23 -10.43 -0.87 -8.82
CA TRP A 23 -11.17 -0.68 -7.57
C TRP A 23 -10.28 -0.91 -6.34
N ARG A 24 -9.35 -1.87 -6.42
CA ARG A 24 -8.43 -2.19 -5.32
C ARG A 24 -7.37 -1.11 -5.11
N ALA A 25 -6.86 -0.49 -6.16
CA ALA A 25 -5.93 0.62 -6.06
C ALA A 25 -6.60 1.88 -5.48
N ARG A 26 -7.89 2.09 -5.75
CA ARG A 26 -8.65 3.24 -5.27
C ARG A 26 -9.20 3.08 -3.86
N CYS A 27 -9.72 1.90 -3.52
CA CYS A 27 -10.44 1.65 -2.26
C CYS A 27 -9.72 0.62 -1.37
N GLY A 28 -8.51 0.19 -1.72
CA GLY A 28 -7.79 -0.86 -1.01
C GLY A 28 -7.54 -0.52 0.46
N ALA A 29 -7.26 0.74 0.77
CA ALA A 29 -7.10 1.22 2.14
C ALA A 29 -8.35 0.96 2.98
N LEU A 30 -9.53 1.32 2.48
CA LEU A 30 -10.81 1.09 3.16
C LEU A 30 -11.07 -0.41 3.40
N VAL A 31 -10.80 -1.26 2.41
CA VAL A 31 -11.04 -2.72 2.53
C VAL A 31 -10.04 -3.38 3.49
N LEU A 32 -8.80 -2.90 3.52
CA LEU A 32 -7.74 -3.46 4.36
C LEU A 32 -7.71 -2.89 5.77
N TYR A 33 -8.38 -1.77 6.03
CA TYR A 33 -8.35 -1.06 7.31
C TYR A 33 -8.62 -1.97 8.52
N ASP A 34 -9.59 -2.89 8.41
CA ASP A 34 -9.99 -3.81 9.48
C ASP A 34 -9.19 -5.13 9.47
N GLN A 35 -8.49 -5.42 8.38
CA GLN A 35 -7.69 -6.65 8.23
C GLN A 35 -6.28 -6.50 8.81
N ILE A 36 -5.83 -5.26 9.05
CA ILE A 36 -4.53 -4.97 9.63
C ILE A 36 -4.67 -5.01 11.16
N PRO A 37 -3.96 -5.90 11.88
CA PRO A 37 -3.98 -5.90 13.34
C PRO A 37 -3.51 -4.57 13.94
N LYS A 38 -3.74 -4.36 15.23
CA LYS A 38 -2.99 -3.33 15.96
C LYS A 38 -1.51 -3.71 16.00
N MET A 39 -0.65 -2.71 15.80
CA MET A 39 0.80 -2.90 15.73
C MET A 39 1.49 -2.13 16.84
N THR A 40 2.65 -2.63 17.26
CA THR A 40 3.57 -1.90 18.14
C THR A 40 4.54 -1.07 17.30
N THR A 41 5.16 -0.05 17.91
CA THR A 41 6.15 0.82 17.24
C THR A 41 7.39 0.09 16.74
N GLU A 42 7.65 -1.12 17.24
CA GLU A 42 8.73 -2.01 16.78
C GLU A 42 8.41 -2.68 15.42
N THR A 43 7.16 -2.58 14.96
CA THR A 43 6.72 -3.17 13.69
C THR A 43 7.08 -2.26 12.51
N ILE A 44 7.64 -2.86 11.45
CA ILE A 44 7.86 -2.19 10.17
C ILE A 44 6.70 -2.52 9.24
N MET A 45 6.04 -1.49 8.71
CA MET A 45 5.05 -1.66 7.66
C MET A 45 5.75 -1.69 6.30
N PHE A 46 5.62 -2.80 5.58
CA PHE A 46 6.05 -2.92 4.20
C PHE A 46 4.83 -2.96 3.29
N CYS A 47 4.73 -2.07 2.31
CA CYS A 47 3.58 -2.00 1.40
C CYS A 47 3.98 -1.67 -0.04
N SER A 48 3.10 -2.01 -1.00
CA SER A 48 3.27 -1.63 -2.41
C SER A 48 2.78 -0.20 -2.64
N SER A 49 3.39 0.51 -3.60
CA SER A 49 2.95 1.83 -4.08
C SER A 49 1.56 1.83 -4.72
N THR A 50 0.94 0.67 -4.94
CA THR A 50 -0.44 0.54 -5.41
C THR A 50 -1.47 0.68 -4.28
N LEU A 51 -1.04 0.57 -3.01
CA LEU A 51 -1.86 0.87 -1.85
C LEU A 51 -1.95 2.40 -1.68
N ASN A 52 -3.16 2.92 -1.51
CA ASN A 52 -3.36 4.31 -1.09
C ASN A 52 -2.93 4.48 0.38
N LEU A 53 -1.63 4.63 0.64
CA LEU A 53 -1.09 4.67 1.99
C LEU A 53 -1.60 5.88 2.78
N ALA A 54 -1.70 7.04 2.13
CA ALA A 54 -2.20 8.26 2.77
C ALA A 54 -3.62 8.08 3.33
N GLU A 55 -4.52 7.46 2.56
CA GLU A 55 -5.87 7.14 3.00
C GLU A 55 -5.87 6.12 4.14
N LEU A 56 -5.06 5.06 4.05
CA LEU A 56 -4.95 4.08 5.13
C LEU A 56 -4.50 4.72 6.44
N LEU A 57 -3.48 5.58 6.39
CA LEU A 57 -2.96 6.30 7.55
C LEU A 57 -4.03 7.24 8.14
N GLY A 58 -4.79 7.94 7.29
CA GLY A 58 -5.94 8.75 7.73
C GLY A 58 -7.03 7.94 8.44
N LEU A 59 -7.26 6.70 8.02
CA LEU A 59 -8.24 5.79 8.64
C LEU A 59 -7.69 5.06 9.88
N ARG A 60 -6.37 4.90 9.98
CA ARG A 60 -5.67 4.17 11.06
C ARG A 60 -4.54 5.01 11.65
N PRO A 61 -4.85 6.02 12.48
CA PRO A 61 -3.85 6.87 13.12
C PRO A 61 -2.82 6.11 13.95
N ASP A 62 -3.17 4.93 14.47
CA ASP A 62 -2.25 4.05 15.20
C ASP A 62 -1.09 3.54 14.34
N LEU A 63 -1.22 3.56 13.01
CA LEU A 63 -0.17 3.18 12.07
C LEU A 63 0.78 4.35 11.73
N HIS A 64 0.48 5.58 12.19
CA HIS A 64 1.31 6.77 11.93
C HIS A 64 2.71 6.70 12.56
N GLU A 65 2.88 5.99 13.67
CA GLU A 65 4.18 5.90 14.35
C GLU A 65 5.08 4.80 13.76
N LEU A 66 4.53 3.93 12.91
CA LEU A 66 5.31 2.82 12.36
C LEU A 66 6.35 3.32 11.37
N LYS A 67 7.50 2.65 11.32
CA LYS A 67 8.41 2.80 10.18
C LYS A 67 7.75 2.19 8.94
N LYS A 68 7.62 2.95 7.85
CA LYS A 68 7.05 2.46 6.58
C LYS A 68 8.12 2.32 5.52
N ILE A 69 8.03 1.24 4.75
CA ILE A 69 8.81 0.99 3.54
C ILE A 69 7.82 0.78 2.41
N VAL A 70 7.97 1.58 1.36
CA VAL A 70 7.07 1.55 0.21
C VAL A 70 7.84 1.03 -0.99
N TYR A 71 7.37 -0.09 -1.53
CA TYR A 71 7.94 -0.70 -2.72
C TYR A 71 7.20 -0.26 -3.98
N PHE A 72 7.91 0.41 -4.86
CA PHE A 72 7.42 0.79 -6.18
C PHE A 72 7.80 -0.30 -7.19
N HIS A 73 6.80 -1.09 -7.63
CA HIS A 73 6.99 -1.96 -8.79
C HIS A 73 7.07 -1.12 -10.08
N GLU A 74 6.26 -0.07 -10.16
CA GLU A 74 6.22 0.90 -11.24
C GLU A 74 5.82 2.28 -10.69
N ASN A 75 6.24 3.34 -11.39
CA ASN A 75 5.93 4.72 -11.06
C ASN A 75 4.92 5.28 -12.07
N GLN A 76 3.73 5.62 -11.60
CA GLN A 76 2.61 6.06 -12.43
C GLN A 76 2.78 7.49 -12.96
N LEU A 77 3.63 8.32 -12.35
CA LEU A 77 3.96 9.66 -12.89
C LEU A 77 4.71 9.53 -14.20
N ILE A 78 5.74 8.69 -14.20
CA ILE A 78 6.71 8.56 -15.29
C ILE A 78 6.57 7.24 -16.05
N TYR A 79 5.43 6.55 -15.92
CA TYR A 79 5.24 5.27 -16.58
C TYR A 79 5.34 5.46 -18.11
N PRO A 80 6.14 4.65 -18.83
CA PRO A 80 6.37 4.83 -20.25
C PRO A 80 5.04 4.68 -21.01
N VAL A 81 4.73 5.66 -21.86
CA VAL A 81 3.54 5.62 -22.72
C VAL A 81 3.96 5.38 -24.16
N GLN A 82 3.36 4.38 -24.79
CA GLN A 82 3.52 4.15 -26.23
C GLN A 82 2.68 5.15 -27.05
N GLN A 83 1.58 5.64 -26.47
CA GLN A 83 0.68 6.62 -27.06
C GLN A 83 0.26 7.62 -25.99
N ILE A 84 0.28 8.91 -26.31
CA ILE A 84 -0.20 9.96 -25.41
C ILE A 84 -1.73 9.88 -25.38
N LYS A 85 -2.27 9.50 -24.23
CA LYS A 85 -3.71 9.45 -23.93
C LYS A 85 -3.96 10.18 -22.63
N GLU A 86 -5.21 10.60 -22.42
CA GLU A 86 -5.65 11.07 -21.13
C GLU A 86 -5.42 9.97 -20.08
N ARG A 87 -4.72 10.32 -19.00
CA ARG A 87 -4.28 9.35 -17.98
C ARG A 87 -5.20 9.42 -16.78
N ASP A 88 -5.41 8.27 -16.16
CA ASP A 88 -6.01 8.18 -14.84
C ASP A 88 -5.03 8.73 -13.79
N VAL A 89 -5.16 10.02 -13.48
CA VAL A 89 -4.25 10.74 -12.58
C VAL A 89 -4.32 10.24 -11.13
N GLN A 90 -5.37 9.50 -10.76
CA GLN A 90 -5.55 9.05 -9.39
C GLN A 90 -4.40 8.13 -8.93
N TYR A 91 -3.86 7.26 -9.79
CA TYR A 91 -2.78 6.37 -9.38
C TYR A 91 -1.47 7.11 -9.12
N ALA A 92 -1.17 8.09 -9.97
CA ALA A 92 -0.02 8.98 -9.77
C ALA A 92 -0.18 9.80 -8.47
N TYR A 93 -1.38 10.32 -8.21
CA TYR A 93 -1.69 11.05 -6.99
C TYR A 93 -1.51 10.19 -5.72
N ASN A 94 -2.05 8.97 -5.71
CA ASN A 94 -1.88 8.02 -4.59
C ASN A 94 -0.40 7.75 -4.30
N GLN A 95 0.44 7.67 -5.34
CA GLN A 95 1.87 7.46 -5.21
C GLN A 95 2.62 8.69 -4.65
N ILE A 96 2.25 9.91 -5.04
CA ILE A 96 2.89 11.15 -4.53
C ILE A 96 2.52 11.40 -3.06
N THR A 97 1.29 11.09 -2.68
CA THR A 97 0.78 11.35 -1.33
C THR A 97 1.27 10.35 -0.29
N THR A 98 1.98 9.31 -0.72
CA THR A 98 2.58 8.31 0.15
C THR A 98 3.72 8.92 0.95
N ARG A 99 3.50 9.15 2.26
CA ARG A 99 4.44 9.79 3.20
C ARG A 99 4.44 9.06 4.55
#